data_AF-A0A969KYD1-F1
#
_entry.id   AF-A0A969KYD1-F1
#
_cell.length_a   1.000
_cell.length_b   1.000
_cell.length_c   1.000
_cell.angle_alpha   90.00
_cell.angle_beta   90.00
_cell.angle_gamma   90.00
#
_symmetry.space_group_name_H-M   'P 1'
#
loop_
_entity.id
_entity.type
_entity.pdbx_description
1 polymer ?
#
loop_
_entity_poly.entity_id
_entity_poly.type
_entity_poly.pdbx_seq_one_letter_code
_entity_poly.pdbx_strand_id
1 'polypeptide(L)'
;MANGNTASVVPMKSLLEAGVHFGHRTRRWNPKMKPYIFTERNGIHIIDLQQTITRLNQAYAAVRDTVAAGGSVLFVGTKRQSQETIVQEASRASMPYVEQRWLGGTLTNWRTIRQRIDYLLEIEKQQSRGEFARLPKKEALLREQEITRLNHRLGGLKDMRRLPNLLFVTDVRRDTLAIKEANTLGIPVIAMVDTNCDPEPIDYIIPSNDDAIRAIKLMVNTIANAAFEGRAMLSTIQAEEEEAAGVEGEEALERYLGPSTLAKIRAEAGADDEEEVDDSYSDEKDGEVEVEEAEATGEVDDLGPLPIASPIAAALAASAADEAENEESER
;
A
#
# COMPACT_ATOMS: atom_id res chain seq x y z
N MET A 1 -10.18 22.47 33.02
CA MET A 1 -10.42 22.15 31.60
C MET A 1 -9.36 22.88 30.79
N ALA A 2 -8.30 22.16 30.42
CA ALA A 2 -7.19 22.74 29.68
C ALA A 2 -7.63 22.92 28.22
N ASN A 3 -7.99 24.15 27.85
CA ASN A 3 -8.05 24.55 26.45
C ASN A 3 -6.61 24.67 25.96
N GLY A 4 -6.00 23.51 25.69
CA GLY A 4 -4.79 23.43 24.89
C GLY A 4 -5.16 23.95 23.50
N ASN A 5 -4.55 25.07 23.12
CA ASN A 5 -4.60 25.58 21.76
C ASN A 5 -3.86 24.58 20.87
N THR A 6 -4.51 23.47 20.52
CA THR A 6 -4.05 22.57 19.47
C THR A 6 -4.05 23.41 18.20
N ALA A 7 -2.87 23.76 17.69
CA ALA A 7 -2.72 24.45 16.43
C ALA A 7 -3.59 23.73 15.38
N SER A 8 -4.64 24.39 14.91
CA SER A 8 -5.56 23.77 13.95
C SER A 8 -4.78 23.42 12.70
N VAL A 9 -4.81 22.15 12.29
CA VAL A 9 -4.05 21.66 11.13
C VAL A 9 -4.38 22.45 9.87
N VAL A 10 -5.65 22.88 9.75
CA VAL A 10 -6.12 23.74 8.66
C VAL A 10 -6.90 24.92 9.23
N PRO A 11 -6.58 26.17 8.84
CA PRO A 11 -7.35 27.32 9.29
C PRO A 11 -8.75 27.34 8.64
N MET A 12 -9.74 27.84 9.37
CA MET A 12 -11.14 27.90 8.91
C MET A 12 -11.29 28.64 7.56
N LYS A 13 -10.47 29.66 7.33
CA LYS A 13 -10.44 30.43 6.07
C LYS A 13 -10.15 29.54 4.86
N SER A 14 -9.19 28.62 4.98
CA SER A 14 -8.83 27.70 3.88
C SER A 14 -9.96 26.70 3.58
N LEU A 15 -10.67 26.20 4.61
CA LEU A 15 -11.85 25.35 4.42
C LEU A 15 -12.98 26.10 3.68
N LEU A 16 -13.15 27.38 3.99
CA LEU A 16 -14.15 28.23 3.36
C LEU A 16 -13.80 28.53 1.89
N GLU A 17 -12.56 28.88 1.61
CA GLU A 17 -12.04 29.13 0.24
C GLU A 17 -12.06 27.87 -0.64
N ALA A 18 -11.79 26.70 -0.06
CA ALA A 18 -11.85 25.41 -0.75
C ALA A 18 -13.29 24.93 -1.02
N GLY A 19 -14.29 25.55 -0.38
CA GLY A 19 -15.71 25.19 -0.57
C GLY A 19 -16.15 23.94 0.20
N VAL A 20 -15.48 23.62 1.32
CA VAL A 20 -15.79 22.44 2.17
C VAL A 20 -17.17 22.53 2.82
N HIS A 21 -17.65 23.75 3.09
CA HIS A 21 -18.91 24.02 3.77
C HIS A 21 -20.16 23.79 2.92
N PHE A 22 -20.03 23.62 1.61
CA PHE A 22 -21.18 23.37 0.75
C PHE A 22 -21.57 21.90 0.79
N GLY A 23 -22.83 21.63 1.16
CA GLY A 23 -23.43 20.31 1.01
C GLY A 23 -24.31 20.20 -0.22
N HIS A 24 -25.18 19.20 -0.21
CA HIS A 24 -26.17 18.95 -1.26
C HIS A 24 -27.46 19.76 -1.06
N ARG A 25 -28.34 19.66 -2.06
CA ARG A 25 -29.69 20.24 -2.04
C ARG A 25 -30.55 19.61 -0.94
N THR A 26 -31.46 20.40 -0.38
CA THR A 26 -32.38 19.96 0.71
C THR A 26 -33.24 18.75 0.41
N ARG A 27 -33.54 18.46 -0.85
CA ARG A 27 -34.30 17.25 -1.22
C ARG A 27 -33.50 15.95 -1.12
N ARG A 28 -32.17 16.03 -1.03
CA ARG A 28 -31.25 14.87 -1.13
C ARG A 28 -30.48 14.60 0.16
N TRP A 29 -30.82 15.27 1.25
CA TRP A 29 -30.12 15.11 2.52
C TRP A 29 -30.54 13.86 3.30
N ASN A 30 -29.65 13.37 4.16
CA ASN A 30 -29.93 12.32 5.12
C ASN A 30 -30.27 12.97 6.48
N PRO A 31 -31.43 12.66 7.09
CA PRO A 31 -31.82 13.19 8.40
C PRO A 31 -30.79 13.01 9.51
N LYS A 32 -29.98 11.93 9.46
CA LYS A 32 -28.91 11.67 10.44
C LYS A 32 -27.77 12.68 10.38
N MET A 33 -27.63 13.40 9.26
CA MET A 33 -26.65 14.48 9.11
C MET A 33 -27.09 15.81 9.75
N LYS A 34 -28.31 15.88 10.31
CA LYS A 34 -28.83 17.10 10.96
C LYS A 34 -27.86 17.74 11.97
N PRO A 35 -27.15 17.00 12.84
CA PRO A 35 -26.23 17.60 13.81
C PRO A 35 -25.04 18.32 13.17
N TYR A 36 -24.66 17.94 11.94
CA TYR A 36 -23.50 18.47 11.23
C TYR A 36 -23.86 19.62 10.27
N ILE A 37 -25.15 19.86 10.05
CA ILE A 37 -25.66 20.92 9.17
C ILE A 37 -25.87 22.17 10.02
N PHE A 38 -25.21 23.26 9.63
CA PHE A 38 -25.33 24.56 10.29
C PHE A 38 -26.62 25.29 9.88
N THR A 39 -26.84 25.46 8.58
CA THR A 39 -28.02 26.17 8.06
C THR A 39 -28.31 25.78 6.61
N GLU A 40 -29.38 26.32 6.04
CA GLU A 40 -29.73 26.22 4.63
C GLU A 40 -29.71 27.60 3.99
N ARG A 41 -29.10 27.72 2.80
CA ARG A 41 -29.15 28.95 2.00
C ARG A 41 -29.41 28.60 0.54
N ASN A 42 -30.41 29.25 -0.07
CA ASN A 42 -30.77 29.04 -1.48
C ASN A 42 -31.03 27.56 -1.84
N GLY A 43 -31.61 26.78 -0.92
CA GLY A 43 -31.90 25.36 -1.14
C GLY A 43 -30.70 24.41 -1.05
N ILE A 44 -29.54 24.90 -0.58
CA ILE A 44 -28.32 24.12 -0.34
C ILE A 44 -28.02 24.11 1.16
N HIS A 45 -27.71 22.93 1.70
CA HIS A 45 -27.26 22.80 3.08
C HIS A 45 -25.83 23.29 3.24
N ILE A 46 -25.58 24.01 4.33
CA ILE A 46 -24.26 24.49 4.74
C ILE A 46 -23.82 23.66 5.94
N ILE A 47 -22.65 23.04 5.82
CA ILE A 47 -22.02 22.20 6.85
C ILE A 47 -21.33 23.10 7.88
N ASP A 48 -21.38 22.70 9.14
CA ASP A 48 -20.70 23.39 10.24
C ASP A 48 -19.18 23.12 10.22
N LEU A 49 -18.42 24.14 9.80
CA LEU A 49 -16.96 24.06 9.71
C LEU A 49 -16.27 23.95 11.08
N GLN A 50 -16.88 24.40 12.18
CA GLN A 50 -16.26 24.23 13.51
C GLN A 50 -16.20 22.76 13.90
N GLN A 51 -17.28 22.03 13.60
CA GLN A 51 -17.31 20.58 13.75
C GLN A 51 -16.34 19.89 12.80
N THR A 52 -16.23 20.36 11.55
CA THR A 52 -15.24 19.85 10.59
C THR A 52 -13.81 19.99 11.12
N ILE A 53 -13.43 21.16 11.65
CA ILE A 53 -12.07 21.38 12.18
C ILE A 53 -11.79 20.43 13.35
N THR A 54 -12.72 20.33 14.30
CA THR A 54 -12.55 19.48 15.49
C THR A 54 -12.37 18.01 15.10
N ARG A 55 -13.20 17.52 14.19
CA ARG A 55 -13.17 16.13 13.73
C ARG A 55 -12.00 15.84 12.80
N LEU A 56 -11.61 16.80 11.97
CA LEU A 56 -10.41 16.70 11.14
C LEU A 56 -9.16 16.57 12.00
N ASN A 57 -9.03 17.34 13.09
CA ASN A 57 -7.90 17.21 14.01
C ASN A 57 -7.87 15.82 14.69
N GLN A 58 -9.03 15.27 15.05
CA GLN A 58 -9.13 13.91 15.61
C GLN A 58 -8.69 12.85 14.59
N ALA A 59 -9.19 12.93 13.36
CA ALA A 59 -8.80 12.04 12.28
C ALA A 59 -7.31 12.16 11.93
N TYR A 60 -6.79 13.38 11.92
CA TYR A 60 -5.38 13.66 11.67
C TYR A 60 -4.48 13.00 12.72
N ALA A 61 -4.80 13.16 14.01
CA ALA A 61 -4.07 12.51 15.10
C ALA A 61 -4.14 10.97 14.98
N ALA A 62 -5.34 10.41 14.74
CA ALA A 62 -5.50 8.96 14.58
C ALA A 62 -4.65 8.38 13.44
N VAL A 63 -4.60 9.07 12.29
CA VAL A 63 -3.76 8.67 11.14
C VAL A 63 -2.29 8.74 11.48
N ARG A 64 -1.84 9.87 12.03
CA ARG A 64 -0.43 10.06 12.40
C ARG A 64 0.03 8.99 13.39
N ASP A 65 -0.74 8.77 14.46
CA ASP A 65 -0.38 7.85 15.53
C ASP A 65 -0.39 6.39 15.02
N THR A 66 -1.32 6.03 14.14
CA THR A 66 -1.37 4.69 13.52
C THR A 66 -0.16 4.43 12.64
N VAL A 67 0.25 5.42 11.82
CA VAL A 67 1.43 5.26 10.95
C VAL A 67 2.73 5.31 11.75
N ALA A 68 2.80 6.12 12.81
CA ALA A 68 3.92 6.15 13.75
C ALA A 68 4.12 4.80 14.46
N ALA A 69 3.05 4.04 14.71
CA ALA A 69 3.12 2.67 15.20
C ALA A 69 3.46 1.62 14.12
N GLY A 70 3.85 2.04 12.91
CA GLY A 70 4.16 1.17 11.79
C GLY A 70 2.94 0.63 11.03
N GLY A 71 1.73 1.10 11.35
CA GLY A 71 0.49 0.76 10.66
C GLY A 71 0.39 1.37 9.26
N SER A 72 -0.56 0.88 8.45
CA SER A 72 -0.84 1.43 7.12
C SER A 72 -2.27 1.98 7.02
N VAL A 73 -2.42 3.03 6.22
CA VAL A 73 -3.72 3.67 5.92
C VAL A 73 -4.05 3.45 4.45
N LEU A 74 -5.22 2.87 4.16
CA LEU A 74 -5.70 2.66 2.80
C LEU A 74 -6.57 3.84 2.36
N PHE A 75 -6.14 4.55 1.32
CA PHE A 75 -6.90 5.67 0.74
C PHE A 75 -7.86 5.16 -0.33
N VAL A 76 -9.15 5.47 -0.21
CA VAL A 76 -10.19 5.02 -1.15
C VAL A 76 -10.97 6.22 -1.67
N GLY A 77 -11.08 6.31 -2.98
CA GLY A 77 -12.01 7.24 -3.60
C GLY A 77 -12.16 6.99 -5.08
N THR A 78 -13.29 6.40 -5.43
CA THR A 78 -13.64 5.99 -6.78
C THR A 78 -14.34 7.07 -7.61
N LYS A 79 -14.58 8.23 -6.99
CA LYS A 79 -15.26 9.37 -7.60
C LYS A 79 -14.29 10.08 -8.54
N ARG A 80 -14.75 10.49 -9.73
CA ARG A 80 -13.88 11.11 -10.75
C ARG A 80 -13.10 12.32 -10.20
N GLN A 81 -13.72 13.09 -9.31
CA GLN A 81 -13.14 14.26 -8.66
C GLN A 81 -12.02 13.91 -7.66
N SER A 82 -12.01 12.70 -7.09
CA SER A 82 -11.04 12.27 -6.09
C SER A 82 -9.88 11.46 -6.66
N GLN A 83 -10.06 10.77 -7.80
CA GLN A 83 -9.10 9.77 -8.30
C GLN A 83 -7.67 10.33 -8.41
N GLU A 84 -7.49 11.44 -9.13
CA GLU A 84 -6.18 12.03 -9.35
C GLU A 84 -5.52 12.47 -8.04
N THR A 85 -6.30 13.10 -7.16
CA THR A 85 -5.80 13.60 -5.88
C THR A 85 -5.34 12.45 -4.98
N ILE A 86 -6.12 11.37 -4.91
CA ILE A 86 -5.78 10.20 -4.09
C ILE A 86 -4.49 9.56 -4.59
N VAL A 87 -4.36 9.32 -5.90
CA VAL A 87 -3.16 8.72 -6.47
C VAL A 87 -1.93 9.56 -6.13
N GLN A 88 -2.00 10.88 -6.36
CA GLN A 88 -0.88 11.80 -6.12
C GLN A 88 -0.47 11.84 -4.64
N GLU A 89 -1.43 12.03 -3.74
CA GLU A 89 -1.15 12.25 -2.31
C GLU A 89 -0.83 10.95 -1.57
N ALA A 90 -1.50 9.85 -1.90
CA ALA A 90 -1.20 8.56 -1.29
C ALA A 90 0.17 8.03 -1.76
N SER A 91 0.51 8.19 -3.04
CA SER A 91 1.86 7.83 -3.53
C SER A 91 2.94 8.66 -2.86
N ARG A 92 2.70 9.96 -2.65
CA ARG A 92 3.63 10.85 -1.91
C ARG A 92 3.83 10.40 -0.45
N ALA A 93 2.77 9.95 0.21
CA ALA A 93 2.83 9.39 1.55
C ALA A 93 3.30 7.91 1.58
N SER A 94 3.54 7.30 0.41
CA SER A 94 3.78 5.86 0.20
C SER A 94 2.78 4.97 0.97
N MET A 95 1.51 5.37 0.87
CA MET A 95 0.38 4.63 1.43
C MET A 95 -0.40 3.96 0.30
N PRO A 96 -0.99 2.78 0.55
CA PRO A 96 -1.79 2.09 -0.45
C PRO A 96 -3.05 2.88 -0.78
N TYR A 97 -3.54 2.73 -2.01
CA TYR A 97 -4.73 3.43 -2.48
C TYR A 97 -5.58 2.63 -3.47
N VAL A 98 -6.84 3.04 -3.59
CA VAL A 98 -7.80 2.57 -4.61
C VAL A 98 -8.51 3.77 -5.21
N GLU A 99 -8.24 4.04 -6.49
CA GLU A 99 -8.78 5.19 -7.21
C GLU A 99 -9.90 4.84 -8.19
N GLN A 100 -9.96 3.60 -8.70
CA GLN A 100 -10.91 3.25 -9.77
C GLN A 100 -12.20 2.68 -9.24
N ARG A 101 -12.24 1.38 -8.95
CA ARG A 101 -13.43 0.69 -8.51
C ARG A 101 -13.05 -0.27 -7.39
N TRP A 102 -13.79 -0.17 -6.29
CA TRP A 102 -13.70 -1.16 -5.23
C TRP A 102 -14.19 -2.53 -5.71
N LEU A 103 -13.32 -3.53 -5.64
CA LEU A 103 -13.69 -4.92 -5.90
C LEU A 103 -14.26 -5.52 -4.62
N GLY A 104 -15.43 -6.16 -4.70
CA GLY A 104 -15.97 -6.86 -3.54
C GLY A 104 -15.04 -7.97 -3.07
N GLY A 105 -14.77 -8.02 -1.78
CA GLY A 105 -13.82 -8.93 -1.17
C GLY A 105 -12.37 -8.42 -1.18
N THR A 106 -12.14 -7.14 -1.46
CA THR A 106 -10.79 -6.55 -1.42
C THR A 106 -10.15 -6.73 -0.04
N LEU A 107 -10.91 -6.52 1.04
CA LEU A 107 -10.42 -6.70 2.40
C LEU A 107 -10.83 -8.07 2.96
N THR A 108 -12.09 -8.47 2.81
CA THR A 108 -12.61 -9.72 3.42
C THR A 108 -12.06 -10.99 2.77
N ASN A 109 -11.69 -10.94 1.48
CA ASN A 109 -11.03 -12.03 0.77
C ASN A 109 -9.63 -11.63 0.31
N TRP A 110 -8.84 -11.07 1.24
CA TRP A 110 -7.49 -10.59 0.96
C TRP A 110 -6.57 -11.65 0.34
N ARG A 111 -6.70 -12.92 0.72
CA ARG A 111 -5.86 -14.00 0.18
C ARG A 111 -5.98 -14.13 -1.34
N THR A 112 -7.21 -14.09 -1.88
CA THR A 112 -7.43 -14.17 -3.33
C THR A 112 -6.98 -12.89 -4.04
N ILE A 113 -7.19 -11.72 -3.42
CA ILE A 113 -6.77 -10.44 -3.99
C ILE A 113 -5.24 -10.36 -4.04
N ARG A 114 -4.56 -10.82 -2.99
CA ARG A 114 -3.11 -10.93 -2.93
C ARG A 114 -2.56 -11.83 -4.03
N GLN A 115 -3.15 -13.00 -4.26
CA GLN A 115 -2.76 -13.88 -5.38
C GLN A 115 -2.88 -13.19 -6.74
N ARG A 116 -3.90 -12.34 -6.94
CA ARG A 116 -4.06 -11.54 -8.16
C ARG A 116 -3.02 -10.44 -8.29
N ILE A 117 -2.62 -9.82 -7.18
CA ILE A 117 -1.52 -8.84 -7.14
C ILE A 117 -0.18 -9.53 -7.44
N ASP A 118 0.09 -10.69 -6.84
CA ASP A 118 1.32 -11.45 -7.08
C ASP A 118 1.40 -11.91 -8.56
N TYR A 119 0.27 -12.31 -9.16
CA TYR A 119 0.19 -12.59 -10.60
C TYR A 119 0.49 -11.35 -11.44
N LEU A 120 -0.03 -10.16 -11.08
CA LEU A 120 0.30 -8.89 -11.74
C LEU A 120 1.80 -8.60 -11.69
N LEU A 121 2.42 -8.77 -10.52
CA LEU A 121 3.86 -8.53 -10.36
C LEU A 121 4.69 -9.51 -11.21
N GLU A 122 4.25 -10.77 -11.35
CA GLU A 122 4.93 -11.75 -12.18
C GLU A 122 4.86 -11.39 -13.67
N ILE A 123 3.69 -11.03 -14.20
CA ILE A 123 3.56 -10.65 -15.62
C ILE A 123 4.30 -9.35 -15.93
N GLU A 124 4.41 -8.40 -14.98
CA GLU A 124 5.24 -7.20 -15.13
C GLU A 124 6.73 -7.53 -15.15
N LYS A 125 7.19 -8.47 -14.32
CA LYS A 125 8.57 -8.98 -14.36
C LYS A 125 8.89 -9.70 -15.66
N GLN A 126 7.94 -10.44 -16.23
CA GLN A 126 8.12 -11.08 -17.55
C GLN A 126 8.23 -10.03 -18.65
N GLN A 127 7.40 -8.98 -18.59
CA GLN A 127 7.47 -7.85 -19.50
C GLN A 127 8.82 -7.13 -19.40
N SER A 128 9.30 -6.83 -18.19
CA SER A 128 10.58 -6.14 -17.97
C SER A 128 11.79 -6.99 -18.39
N ARG A 129 11.69 -8.32 -18.30
CA ARG A 129 12.70 -9.27 -18.81
C ARG A 129 12.69 -9.41 -20.35
N GLY A 130 11.73 -8.80 -21.04
CA GLY A 130 11.62 -8.85 -22.51
C GLY A 130 11.04 -10.17 -23.03
N GLU A 131 10.40 -10.99 -22.19
CA GLU A 131 9.83 -12.28 -22.60
C GLU A 131 8.70 -12.11 -23.63
N PHE A 132 8.01 -10.96 -23.62
CA PHE A 132 6.90 -10.68 -24.53
C PHE A 132 7.35 -10.55 -25.99
N ALA A 133 8.62 -10.18 -26.23
CA ALA A 133 9.18 -10.11 -27.58
C ALA A 133 9.29 -11.48 -28.26
N ARG A 134 9.32 -12.57 -27.48
CA ARG A 134 9.37 -13.95 -27.97
C ARG A 134 7.99 -14.53 -28.26
N LEU A 135 6.93 -13.84 -27.87
CA LEU A 135 5.55 -14.29 -28.06
C LEU A 135 4.98 -13.79 -29.40
N PRO A 136 3.97 -14.48 -29.96
CA PRO A 136 3.19 -13.94 -31.07
C PRO A 136 2.59 -12.58 -30.70
N LYS A 137 2.58 -11.62 -31.64
CA LYS A 137 2.07 -10.25 -31.43
C LYS A 137 0.70 -10.19 -30.77
N LYS A 138 -0.19 -11.13 -31.12
CA LYS A 138 -1.54 -11.24 -30.54
C LYS A 138 -1.51 -11.58 -29.05
N GLU A 139 -0.64 -12.52 -28.65
CA GLU A 139 -0.52 -12.93 -27.25
C GLU A 139 0.19 -11.86 -26.42
N ALA A 140 1.24 -11.24 -26.95
CA ALA A 140 1.91 -10.10 -26.33
C ALA A 140 0.90 -8.96 -26.04
N LEU A 141 0.09 -8.60 -27.04
CA LEU A 141 -0.95 -7.57 -26.88
C LEU A 141 -1.99 -7.95 -25.80
N LEU A 142 -2.43 -9.21 -25.75
CA LEU A 142 -3.37 -9.66 -24.73
C LEU A 142 -2.78 -9.56 -23.32
N ARG A 143 -1.50 -9.90 -23.15
CA ARG A 143 -0.79 -9.75 -21.87
C ARG A 143 -0.62 -8.28 -21.47
N GLU A 144 -0.28 -7.41 -22.42
CA GLU A 144 -0.19 -5.96 -22.16
C GLU A 144 -1.54 -5.34 -21.75
N GLN A 145 -2.63 -5.76 -22.41
CA GLN A 145 -3.98 -5.35 -22.02
C GLN A 145 -4.36 -5.88 -20.63
N GLU A 146 -3.94 -7.11 -20.30
CA GLU A 146 -4.13 -7.68 -18.97
C GLU A 146 -3.37 -6.90 -17.90
N ILE A 147 -2.09 -6.59 -18.13
CA ILE A 147 -1.27 -5.73 -17.25
C ILE A 147 -1.96 -4.39 -17.04
N THR A 148 -2.36 -3.71 -18.12
CA THR A 148 -3.03 -2.41 -18.05
C THR A 148 -4.31 -2.49 -17.22
N ARG A 149 -5.14 -3.52 -17.45
CA ARG A 149 -6.39 -3.73 -16.73
C ARG A 149 -6.16 -4.00 -15.24
N LEU A 150 -5.17 -4.82 -14.91
CA LEU A 150 -4.86 -5.18 -13.54
C LEU A 150 -4.22 -4.00 -12.79
N ASN A 151 -3.30 -3.26 -13.42
CA ASN A 151 -2.74 -2.02 -12.86
C ASN A 151 -3.80 -0.99 -12.54
N HIS A 152 -4.75 -0.81 -13.45
CA HIS A 152 -5.86 0.12 -13.24
C HIS A 152 -6.76 -0.26 -12.06
N ARG A 153 -6.78 -1.53 -11.62
CA ARG A 153 -7.66 -1.99 -10.54
C ARG A 153 -6.93 -2.23 -9.22
N LEU A 154 -5.71 -2.71 -9.29
CA LEU A 154 -4.93 -3.23 -8.17
C LEU A 154 -3.58 -2.52 -8.00
N GLY A 155 -3.24 -1.57 -8.89
CA GLY A 155 -1.93 -0.90 -8.89
C GLY A 155 -1.60 -0.24 -7.57
N GLY A 156 -2.55 0.48 -6.97
CA GLY A 156 -2.36 1.13 -5.67
C GLY A 156 -2.32 0.19 -4.47
N LEU A 157 -2.56 -1.12 -4.66
CA LEU A 157 -2.49 -2.14 -3.61
C LEU A 157 -1.22 -2.98 -3.66
N LYS A 158 -0.34 -2.76 -4.65
CA LYS A 158 0.87 -3.59 -4.87
C LYS A 158 1.79 -3.64 -3.66
N ASP A 159 1.99 -2.49 -3.01
CA ASP A 159 2.89 -2.37 -1.87
C ASP A 159 2.29 -2.95 -0.57
N MET A 160 0.99 -3.25 -0.58
CA MET A 160 0.28 -3.72 0.59
C MET A 160 0.56 -5.22 0.83
N ARG A 161 1.32 -5.53 1.90
CA ARG A 161 1.62 -6.92 2.31
C ARG A 161 0.58 -7.50 3.27
N ARG A 162 0.04 -6.66 4.14
CA ARG A 162 -0.95 -7.00 5.18
C ARG A 162 -2.17 -6.10 5.06
N LEU A 163 -3.27 -6.48 5.69
CA LEU A 163 -4.47 -5.64 5.77
C LEU A 163 -4.15 -4.26 6.37
N PRO A 164 -4.83 -3.20 5.93
CA PRO A 164 -4.64 -1.87 6.46
C PRO A 164 -5.18 -1.76 7.89
N ASN A 165 -4.58 -0.85 8.67
CA ASN A 165 -5.00 -0.55 10.03
C ASN A 165 -6.09 0.52 10.09
N LEU A 166 -6.14 1.40 9.09
CA LEU A 166 -7.18 2.41 8.92
C LEU A 166 -7.63 2.49 7.47
N LEU A 167 -8.92 2.77 7.28
CA LEU A 167 -9.49 3.08 5.98
C LEU A 167 -9.84 4.56 5.91
N PHE A 168 -9.35 5.26 4.89
CA PHE A 168 -9.77 6.64 4.59
C PHE A 168 -10.60 6.68 3.31
N VAL A 169 -11.84 7.18 3.38
CA VAL A 169 -12.80 7.18 2.26
C VAL A 169 -13.25 8.60 1.91
N THR A 170 -13.20 8.98 0.63
CA THR A 170 -13.62 10.33 0.20
C THR A 170 -15.11 10.48 -0.09
N ASP A 171 -15.81 9.41 -0.45
CA ASP A 171 -17.26 9.42 -0.73
C ASP A 171 -17.92 8.14 -0.17
N VAL A 172 -18.66 8.31 0.92
CA VAL A 172 -19.33 7.20 1.62
C VAL A 172 -20.35 6.50 0.74
N ARG A 173 -21.09 7.25 -0.07
CA ARG A 173 -22.21 6.71 -0.85
C ARG A 173 -21.72 5.89 -2.04
N ARG A 174 -20.62 6.31 -2.66
CA ARG A 174 -20.02 5.59 -3.79
C ARG A 174 -19.22 4.37 -3.33
N ASP A 175 -18.54 4.47 -2.18
CA ASP A 175 -17.64 3.44 -1.67
C ASP A 175 -18.21 2.67 -0.47
N THR A 176 -19.54 2.52 -0.40
CA THR A 176 -20.24 1.80 0.68
C THR A 176 -19.74 0.37 0.91
N LEU A 177 -19.29 -0.32 -0.15
CA LEU A 177 -18.80 -1.69 -0.05
C LEU A 177 -17.47 -1.75 0.70
N ALA A 178 -16.58 -0.78 0.50
CA ALA A 178 -15.31 -0.67 1.22
C ALA A 178 -15.55 -0.50 2.72
N ILE A 179 -16.50 0.38 3.07
CA ILE A 179 -16.90 0.66 4.46
C ILE A 179 -17.50 -0.59 5.11
N LYS A 180 -18.39 -1.30 4.42
CA LYS A 180 -18.98 -2.55 4.94
C LYS A 180 -17.93 -3.63 5.20
N GLU A 181 -16.99 -3.80 4.28
CA GLU A 181 -15.91 -4.77 4.45
C GLU A 181 -14.99 -4.39 5.62
N ALA A 182 -14.60 -3.12 5.73
CA ALA A 182 -13.80 -2.62 6.84
C ALA A 182 -14.49 -2.84 8.19
N ASN A 183 -15.77 -2.49 8.30
CA ASN A 183 -16.56 -2.67 9.52
C ASN A 183 -16.71 -4.15 9.89
N THR A 184 -16.84 -5.04 8.89
CA THR A 184 -16.90 -6.50 9.13
C THR A 184 -15.60 -7.02 9.74
N LEU A 185 -14.47 -6.44 9.37
CA LEU A 185 -13.14 -6.82 9.88
C LEU A 185 -12.70 -6.02 11.12
N GLY A 186 -13.52 -5.06 11.58
CA GLY A 186 -13.17 -4.17 12.69
C GLY A 186 -12.05 -3.17 12.36
N ILE A 187 -11.84 -2.85 11.08
CA ILE A 187 -10.89 -1.81 10.67
C ILE A 187 -11.58 -0.46 10.80
N PRO A 188 -11.06 0.49 11.61
CA PRO A 188 -11.72 1.79 11.79
C PRO A 188 -11.74 2.61 10.50
N VAL A 189 -12.86 3.28 10.27
CA VAL A 189 -13.14 4.04 9.05
C VAL A 189 -13.14 5.54 9.34
N ILE A 190 -12.31 6.25 8.59
CA ILE A 190 -12.29 7.71 8.49
C ILE A 190 -12.92 8.09 7.17
N ALA A 191 -13.93 8.95 7.17
CA ALA A 191 -14.58 9.32 5.92
C ALA A 191 -14.98 10.79 5.84
N MET A 192 -14.88 11.34 4.63
CA MET A 192 -15.53 12.59 4.27
C MET A 192 -17.03 12.33 4.08
N VAL A 193 -17.86 13.05 4.83
CA VAL A 193 -19.31 12.83 4.85
C VAL A 193 -20.03 14.10 4.42
N ASP A 194 -20.66 14.04 3.24
CA ASP A 194 -21.58 15.08 2.79
C ASP A 194 -22.98 14.82 3.41
N THR A 195 -23.81 15.86 3.40
CA THR A 195 -25.21 15.93 3.85
C THR A 195 -26.13 14.83 3.32
N ASN A 196 -25.79 14.15 2.22
CA ASN A 196 -26.59 13.06 1.62
C ASN A 196 -26.17 11.64 2.10
N CYS A 197 -25.10 11.53 2.89
CA CYS A 197 -24.51 10.27 3.33
C CYS A 197 -25.02 9.88 4.73
N ASP A 198 -24.93 8.59 5.07
CA ASP A 198 -25.21 8.09 6.43
C ASP A 198 -23.92 8.14 7.26
N PRO A 199 -23.88 8.89 8.39
CA PRO A 199 -22.70 8.97 9.24
C PRO A 199 -22.53 7.76 10.19
N GLU A 200 -23.54 6.92 10.40
CA GLU A 200 -23.48 5.83 11.39
C GLU A 200 -22.37 4.78 11.19
N PRO A 201 -22.05 4.31 9.97
CA PRO A 201 -21.06 3.25 9.79
C PRO A 201 -19.61 3.74 9.83
N ILE A 202 -19.35 4.96 10.33
CA ILE A 202 -18.04 5.63 10.25
C ILE A 202 -17.60 6.03 11.66
N ASP A 203 -16.38 5.65 12.03
CA ASP A 203 -15.81 5.96 13.35
C ASP A 203 -15.36 7.42 13.44
N TYR A 204 -14.62 7.89 12.43
CA TYR A 204 -14.12 9.25 12.34
C TYR A 204 -14.79 10.00 11.19
N ILE A 205 -15.94 10.58 11.49
CA ILE A 205 -16.73 11.38 10.54
C ILE A 205 -16.05 12.73 10.34
N ILE A 206 -15.78 13.11 9.10
CA ILE A 206 -15.33 14.46 8.74
C ILE A 206 -16.41 15.12 7.87
N PRO A 207 -17.27 15.99 8.44
CA PRO A 207 -18.30 16.67 7.66
C PRO A 207 -17.67 17.54 6.58
N SER A 208 -17.91 17.22 5.31
CA SER A 208 -17.24 17.87 4.18
C SER A 208 -18.00 17.70 2.89
N ASN A 209 -17.81 18.65 1.98
CA ASN A 209 -18.14 18.53 0.57
C ASN A 209 -17.29 17.45 -0.11
N ASP A 210 -17.94 16.52 -0.81
CA ASP A 210 -17.30 15.44 -1.57
C ASP A 210 -17.35 15.66 -3.11
N ASP A 211 -17.99 16.73 -3.58
CA ASP A 211 -18.15 17.07 -5.00
C ASP A 211 -17.09 18.08 -5.49
N ALA A 212 -16.63 18.96 -4.61
CA ALA A 212 -15.65 19.98 -4.96
C ALA A 212 -14.22 19.43 -4.96
N ILE A 213 -13.56 19.49 -6.13
CA ILE A 213 -12.16 19.04 -6.29
C ILE A 213 -11.23 19.76 -5.30
N ARG A 214 -11.43 21.07 -5.07
CA ARG A 214 -10.63 21.85 -4.12
C ARG A 214 -10.80 21.38 -2.68
N ALA A 215 -12.03 21.03 -2.28
CA ALA A 215 -12.32 20.48 -0.96
C ALA A 215 -11.66 19.12 -0.80
N ILE A 216 -11.88 18.19 -1.74
CA ILE A 216 -11.26 16.86 -1.72
C ILE A 216 -9.73 16.98 -1.65
N LYS A 217 -9.13 17.84 -2.48
CA LYS A 217 -7.68 18.07 -2.48
C LYS A 217 -7.16 18.54 -1.12
N LEU A 218 -7.83 19.51 -0.50
CA LEU A 218 -7.44 20.00 0.82
C LEU A 218 -7.53 18.89 1.87
N MET A 219 -8.62 18.12 1.88
CA MET A 219 -8.85 17.07 2.87
C MET A 219 -7.88 15.90 2.71
N VAL A 220 -7.74 15.38 1.48
CA VAL A 220 -6.81 14.28 1.17
C VAL A 220 -5.37 14.69 1.45
N ASN A 221 -4.95 15.89 1.03
CA ASN A 221 -3.60 16.39 1.31
C ASN A 221 -3.34 16.50 2.82
N THR A 222 -4.31 16.99 3.59
CA THR A 222 -4.20 17.10 5.04
C THR A 222 -4.00 15.73 5.70
N ILE A 223 -4.78 14.72 5.31
CA ILE A 223 -4.65 13.36 5.84
C ILE A 223 -3.36 12.67 5.35
N ALA A 224 -2.94 12.91 4.11
CA ALA A 224 -1.67 12.42 3.60
C ALA A 224 -0.48 13.04 4.34
N ASN A 225 -0.56 14.32 4.74
CA ASN A 225 0.47 14.95 5.58
C ASN A 225 0.54 14.28 6.95
N ALA A 226 -0.58 13.93 7.58
CA ALA A 226 -0.56 13.16 8.84
C ALA A 226 0.16 11.81 8.66
N ALA A 227 -0.11 11.09 7.58
CA ALA A 227 0.56 9.82 7.30
C ALA A 227 2.06 10.02 7.04
N PHE A 228 2.44 11.07 6.32
CA PHE A 228 3.84 11.42 6.08
C PHE A 228 4.58 11.75 7.38
N GLU A 229 3.98 12.55 8.26
CA GLU A 229 4.54 12.89 9.58
C GLU A 229 4.66 11.65 10.47
N GLY A 230 3.62 10.82 10.53
CA GLY A 230 3.65 9.57 11.30
C GLY A 230 4.78 8.65 10.84
N ARG A 231 5.03 8.56 9.53
CA ARG A 231 6.15 7.78 8.99
C ARG A 231 7.51 8.37 9.36
N ALA A 232 7.66 9.69 9.34
CA ALA A 232 8.90 10.34 9.77
C ALA A 232 9.18 10.10 11.27
N MET A 233 8.13 10.07 12.09
CA MET A 233 8.24 9.68 13.50
C MET A 233 8.66 8.22 13.65
N LEU A 234 8.07 7.30 12.87
CA LEU A 234 8.50 5.90 12.89
C LEU A 234 9.98 5.75 12.54
N SER A 235 10.46 6.42 11.49
CA SER A 235 11.86 6.31 11.07
C SER A 235 12.84 6.86 12.12
N THR A 236 12.44 7.88 12.87
CA THR A 236 13.28 8.45 13.93
C THR A 236 13.33 7.52 15.14
N ILE A 237 12.17 6.98 15.56
CA ILE A 237 12.09 5.99 16.63
C ILE A 237 12.92 4.74 16.29
N GLN A 238 12.83 4.24 15.06
CA GLN A 238 13.60 3.07 14.62
C GLN A 238 15.11 3.34 14.63
N ALA A 239 15.54 4.52 14.20
CA ALA A 239 16.96 4.89 14.24
C ALA A 239 17.48 5.00 15.68
N GLU A 240 16.69 5.58 16.59
CA GLU A 240 17.03 5.67 18.02
C GLU A 240 17.10 4.29 18.68
N GLU A 241 16.17 3.38 18.35
CA GLU A 241 16.18 1.99 18.84
C GLU A 241 17.40 1.20 18.31
N GLU A 242 17.77 1.38 17.04
CA GLU A 242 18.97 0.75 16.46
C GLU A 242 20.26 1.27 17.11
N GLU A 243 20.35 2.57 17.39
CA GLU A 243 21.50 3.17 18.07
C GLU A 243 21.60 2.68 19.52
N ALA A 244 20.48 2.62 20.25
CA ALA A 244 20.43 2.09 21.61
C ALA A 244 20.79 0.60 21.68
N ALA A 245 20.28 -0.21 20.74
CA ALA A 245 20.63 -1.63 20.65
C ALA A 245 22.11 -1.85 20.26
N GLY A 246 22.68 -0.95 19.46
CA GLY A 246 24.10 -0.94 19.14
C GLY A 246 24.98 -0.70 20.38
N VAL A 247 24.61 0.28 21.22
CA VAL A 247 25.31 0.58 22.48
C VAL A 247 25.18 -0.57 23.48
N GLU A 248 23.98 -1.13 23.67
CA GLU A 248 23.80 -2.30 24.56
C GLU A 248 24.57 -3.53 24.06
N GLY A 249 24.62 -3.74 22.74
CA GLY A 249 25.42 -4.81 22.13
C GLY A 249 26.92 -4.63 22.35
N GLU A 250 27.40 -3.39 22.27
CA GLU A 250 28.82 -3.05 22.49
C GLU A 250 29.20 -3.15 23.97
N GLU A 251 28.36 -2.70 24.90
CA GLU A 251 28.55 -2.88 26.34
C GLU A 251 28.50 -4.36 26.76
N ALA A 252 27.59 -5.15 26.17
CA ALA A 252 27.53 -6.59 26.39
C ALA A 252 28.80 -7.28 25.87
N LEU A 253 29.27 -6.92 24.68
CA LEU A 253 30.51 -7.46 24.11
C LEU A 253 31.72 -7.10 24.97
N GLU A 254 31.79 -5.87 25.48
CA GLU A 254 32.85 -5.41 26.38
C GLU A 254 32.84 -6.18 27.71
N ARG A 255 31.66 -6.52 28.23
CA ARG A 255 31.51 -7.32 29.46
C ARG A 255 31.97 -8.77 29.30
N TYR A 256 31.79 -9.37 28.13
CA TYR A 256 32.15 -10.78 27.88
C TYR A 256 33.59 -10.98 27.37
N LEU A 257 34.10 -10.09 26.51
CA LEU A 257 35.43 -10.23 25.92
C LEU A 257 36.53 -9.48 26.69
N GLY A 258 36.16 -8.50 27.53
CA GLY A 258 37.10 -7.63 28.22
C GLY A 258 37.85 -6.66 27.29
N PRO A 259 38.36 -5.53 27.82
CA PRO A 259 38.91 -4.45 27.00
C PRO A 259 40.13 -4.88 26.16
N SER A 260 40.91 -5.88 26.61
CA SER A 260 42.09 -6.34 25.87
C SER A 260 41.79 -7.19 24.64
N THR A 261 40.66 -7.90 24.62
CA THR A 261 40.28 -8.79 23.50
C THR A 261 39.52 -7.99 22.44
N LEU A 262 38.71 -7.02 22.87
CA LEU A 262 38.00 -6.10 22.00
C LEU A 262 38.97 -5.17 21.23
N ALA A 263 40.07 -4.76 21.87
CA ALA A 263 41.16 -4.04 21.22
C ALA A 263 41.92 -4.86 20.17
N LYS A 264 42.05 -6.18 20.36
CA LYS A 264 42.65 -7.08 19.37
C LYS A 264 41.75 -7.28 18.15
N ILE A 265 40.45 -7.48 18.37
CA ILE A 265 39.48 -7.61 17.27
C ILE A 265 39.40 -6.33 16.44
N ARG A 266 39.42 -5.15 17.08
CA ARG A 266 39.48 -3.86 16.36
C ARG A 266 40.82 -3.65 15.62
N ALA A 267 41.93 -4.18 16.14
CA ALA A 267 43.23 -4.12 15.47
C ALA A 267 43.35 -5.09 14.28
N GLU A 268 42.69 -6.25 14.35
CA GLU A 268 42.64 -7.22 13.24
C GLU A 268 41.63 -6.81 12.15
N ALA A 269 40.50 -6.20 12.50
CA ALA A 269 39.49 -5.73 11.53
C ALA A 269 39.88 -4.45 10.77
N GLY A 270 40.92 -3.74 11.22
CA GLY A 270 41.44 -2.52 10.58
C GLY A 270 42.71 -2.75 9.74
N ALA A 271 43.07 -3.99 9.42
CA ALA A 271 44.34 -4.36 8.80
C ALA A 271 44.22 -4.95 7.37
N ASP A 272 43.06 -4.80 6.70
CA ASP A 272 42.86 -5.29 5.33
C ASP A 272 42.66 -4.18 4.27
N ASP A 273 42.91 -2.91 4.61
CA ASP A 273 42.98 -1.80 3.63
C ASP A 273 44.35 -1.11 3.76
N GLU A 274 45.36 -1.65 3.06
CA GLU A 274 46.51 -0.93 2.47
C GLU A 274 47.58 -1.95 1.98
N GLU A 275 47.41 -2.48 0.78
CA GLU A 275 48.56 -2.71 -0.12
C GLU A 275 48.40 -1.77 -1.32
N GLU A 276 49.03 -0.60 -1.21
CA GLU A 276 49.32 0.27 -2.34
C GLU A 276 50.81 0.07 -2.70
N VAL A 277 51.09 -0.46 -3.89
CA VAL A 277 52.37 -0.21 -4.59
C VAL A 277 52.09 0.09 -6.06
N ASP A 278 52.16 1.39 -6.32
CA ASP A 278 52.44 2.11 -7.57
C ASP A 278 53.53 1.44 -8.44
N ASP A 279 53.28 1.32 -9.75
CA ASP A 279 54.26 1.81 -10.73
C ASP A 279 53.65 2.02 -12.13
N SER A 280 53.81 3.24 -12.62
CA SER A 280 53.47 3.71 -13.96
C SER A 280 54.51 3.29 -15.00
N TYR A 281 54.12 2.72 -16.14
CA TYR A 281 54.89 2.81 -17.39
C TYR A 281 54.00 2.64 -18.63
N SER A 282 53.94 3.69 -19.45
CA SER A 282 53.61 3.65 -20.87
C SER A 282 54.78 3.03 -21.65
N ASP A 283 54.53 2.15 -22.63
CA ASP A 283 54.70 2.41 -24.07
C ASP A 283 54.51 1.14 -24.91
N GLU A 284 54.14 1.34 -26.16
CA GLU A 284 53.81 0.35 -27.19
C GLU A 284 54.98 -0.58 -27.60
N LYS A 285 54.69 -1.84 -27.96
CA LYS A 285 55.14 -2.43 -29.24
C LYS A 285 54.59 -3.83 -29.56
N ASP A 286 54.27 -3.94 -30.84
CA ASP A 286 53.85 -5.05 -31.69
C ASP A 286 54.52 -6.42 -31.48
N GLY A 287 53.75 -7.48 -31.78
CA GLY A 287 54.24 -8.83 -32.04
C GLY A 287 53.10 -9.81 -32.35
N GLU A 288 52.84 -10.03 -33.64
CA GLU A 288 52.00 -11.11 -34.20
C GLU A 288 52.44 -12.49 -33.70
N VAL A 289 51.51 -13.42 -33.42
CA VAL A 289 51.50 -14.81 -33.96
C VAL A 289 50.06 -15.36 -33.92
N GLU A 290 49.65 -15.96 -35.05
CA GLU A 290 48.47 -16.82 -35.29
C GLU A 290 48.34 -17.98 -34.28
N VAL A 291 47.14 -18.59 -34.15
CA VAL A 291 46.92 -20.05 -34.28
C VAL A 291 45.39 -20.35 -34.32
N GLU A 292 44.99 -20.83 -35.49
CA GLU A 292 44.04 -21.91 -35.84
C GLU A 292 42.56 -21.90 -35.41
N GLU A 293 41.74 -21.88 -36.47
CA GLU A 293 40.46 -22.56 -36.58
C GLU A 293 40.58 -24.06 -36.28
N ALA A 294 39.62 -24.61 -35.54
CA ALA A 294 39.28 -26.02 -35.61
C ALA A 294 37.76 -26.16 -35.74
N GLU A 295 37.31 -26.38 -36.98
CA GLU A 295 36.04 -27.04 -37.26
C GLU A 295 36.09 -28.47 -36.69
N ALA A 296 35.06 -28.86 -35.95
CA ALA A 296 34.73 -30.26 -35.74
C ALA A 296 33.22 -30.45 -35.93
N THR A 297 32.91 -31.07 -37.06
CA THR A 297 31.65 -31.66 -37.46
C THR A 297 31.24 -32.80 -36.52
N GLY A 298 29.94 -33.04 -36.34
CA GLY A 298 29.46 -34.19 -35.58
C GLY A 298 27.95 -34.18 -35.31
N GLU A 299 27.24 -34.99 -36.07
CA GLU A 299 25.82 -35.32 -36.10
C GLU A 299 25.03 -35.37 -34.76
N VAL A 300 23.82 -34.82 -34.87
CA VAL A 300 22.52 -35.25 -34.33
C VAL A 300 22.48 -36.54 -33.51
N ASP A 301 21.97 -36.40 -32.27
CA ASP A 301 21.14 -37.43 -31.66
C ASP A 301 19.91 -36.81 -30.99
N ASP A 302 18.77 -37.39 -31.36
CA ASP A 302 17.39 -37.12 -31.02
C ASP A 302 17.11 -37.53 -29.58
N LEU A 303 16.79 -36.56 -28.71
CA LEU A 303 16.19 -36.83 -27.40
C LEU A 303 14.90 -36.01 -27.25
N GLY A 304 13.80 -36.70 -27.53
CA GLY A 304 12.44 -36.23 -27.28
C GLY A 304 12.16 -35.87 -25.80
N PRO A 305 11.05 -35.16 -25.56
CA PRO A 305 10.77 -34.52 -24.28
C PRO A 305 10.41 -35.53 -23.18
N LEU A 306 11.08 -35.40 -22.03
CA LEU A 306 10.73 -36.12 -20.80
C LEU A 306 9.44 -35.57 -20.18
N PRO A 307 8.56 -36.44 -19.64
CA PRO A 307 7.24 -36.07 -19.18
C PRO A 307 7.23 -35.48 -17.77
N ILE A 308 6.21 -34.64 -17.56
CA ILE A 308 5.77 -34.02 -16.32
C ILE A 308 5.07 -35.08 -15.45
N ALA A 309 5.48 -35.26 -14.19
CA ALA A 309 4.60 -35.73 -13.11
C ALA A 309 5.21 -35.49 -11.72
N SER A 310 4.59 -34.60 -10.95
CA SER A 310 4.78 -34.46 -9.50
C SER A 310 3.85 -35.42 -8.74
N PRO A 311 4.27 -36.06 -7.64
CA PRO A 311 3.51 -37.14 -6.99
C PRO A 311 2.60 -36.66 -5.84
N ILE A 312 1.70 -35.69 -6.08
CA ILE A 312 0.78 -35.18 -5.03
C ILE A 312 -0.67 -35.06 -5.55
N ALA A 313 -1.15 -36.05 -6.29
CA ALA A 313 -2.55 -36.12 -6.74
C ALA A 313 -3.21 -37.50 -6.56
N ALA A 314 -2.63 -38.40 -5.75
CA ALA A 314 -3.14 -39.76 -5.57
C ALA A 314 -3.61 -40.09 -4.14
N ALA A 315 -3.76 -39.11 -3.24
CA ALA A 315 -4.06 -39.36 -1.82
C ALA A 315 -5.40 -38.78 -1.31
N LEU A 316 -6.31 -38.33 -2.19
CA LEU A 316 -7.58 -37.70 -1.79
C LEU A 316 -8.82 -38.26 -2.49
N ALA A 317 -8.72 -39.45 -3.08
CA ALA A 317 -9.85 -40.14 -3.73
C ALA A 317 -10.16 -41.53 -3.11
N ALA A 318 -9.69 -41.79 -1.88
CA ALA A 318 -9.87 -43.09 -1.21
C ALA A 318 -10.58 -43.00 0.15
N SER A 319 -11.26 -41.88 0.47
CA SER A 319 -12.04 -41.74 1.72
C SER A 319 -13.49 -41.29 1.50
N ALA A 320 -14.05 -41.52 0.31
CA ALA A 320 -15.43 -41.14 -0.04
C ALA A 320 -16.23 -42.29 -0.68
N ALA A 321 -15.81 -43.54 -0.48
CA ALA A 321 -16.48 -44.72 -1.01
C ALA A 321 -16.91 -45.73 0.08
N ASP A 322 -16.74 -45.40 1.37
CA ASP A 322 -17.00 -46.33 2.49
C ASP A 322 -18.17 -45.88 3.40
N GLU A 323 -18.93 -44.84 3.00
CA GLU A 323 -20.13 -44.37 3.71
C GLU A 323 -21.43 -44.51 2.90
N ALA A 324 -21.39 -45.08 1.69
CA ALA A 324 -22.58 -45.26 0.84
C ALA A 324 -23.13 -46.70 0.79
N GLU A 325 -22.49 -47.67 1.45
CA GLU A 325 -22.97 -49.07 1.52
C GLU A 325 -23.66 -49.43 2.84
N ASN A 326 -23.86 -48.48 3.76
CA ASN A 326 -24.47 -48.76 5.08
C ASN A 326 -25.86 -48.12 5.31
N GLU A 327 -26.50 -47.57 4.27
CA GLU A 327 -27.88 -47.03 4.35
C GLU A 327 -28.92 -47.84 3.55
N GLU A 328 -28.54 -48.93 2.87
CA GLU A 328 -29.49 -49.78 2.12
C GLU A 328 -29.78 -51.15 2.80
N SER A 329 -29.42 -51.29 4.08
CA SER A 329 -29.76 -52.49 4.90
C SER A 329 -30.76 -52.24 6.04
N GLU A 330 -31.29 -51.02 6.17
CA GLU A 330 -32.44 -50.72 7.05
C GLU A 330 -33.47 -49.83 6.36
N ARG A 331 -34.14 -50.35 5.31
CA ARG A 331 -35.56 -50.09 4.97
C ARG A 331 -36.03 -50.84 3.72
#